data_AF-A0A435EHN0-F1
#
_entry.id   AF-A0A435EHN0-F1
#
_cell.length_a   1.000
_cell.length_b   1.000
_cell.length_c   1.000
_cell.angle_alpha   90.00
_cell.angle_beta   90.00
_cell.angle_gamma   90.00
#
_symmetry.space_group_name_H-M   'P 1'
#
loop_
_entity.id
_entity.type
_entity.pdbx_description
1 polymer ?
#
loop_
_entity_poly.entity_id
_entity_poly.type
_entity_poly.pdbx_seq_one_letter_code
_entity_poly.pdbx_strand_id
1 'polypeptide(L)' 'AACLLANHGMIAIGKTLEAAFQTTVKLETLARQYLMALQVGEPALLPEAEMERVGKRYGNYGMGLLPG' A
#
# COMPACT_ATOMS: atom_id res chain seq x y z
N ALA A 1 -2.04 -9.13 2.23
CA ALA A 1 -1.43 -8.53 3.44
C ALA A 1 0.07 -8.40 3.22
N ALA A 2 0.75 -7.51 3.94
CA ALA A 2 2.19 -7.37 3.82
C ALA A 2 2.78 -6.82 5.13
N CYS A 3 4.07 -7.05 5.36
CA CYS A 3 4.82 -6.49 6.48
C CYS A 3 6.22 -6.07 6.06
N LEU A 4 6.79 -5.10 6.78
CA LEU A 4 8.18 -4.72 6.68
C LEU A 4 9.02 -5.56 7.66
N LEU A 5 10.23 -5.88 7.24
CA LEU A 5 11.24 -6.59 8.02
C LEU A 5 12.41 -5.63 8.27
N ALA A 6 12.69 -5.36 9.55
CA ALA A 6 13.74 -4.44 9.94
C ALA A 6 15.10 -4.85 9.31
N ASN A 7 15.75 -3.90 8.65
CA ASN A 7 17.05 -4.08 7.97
C ASN A 7 17.07 -5.18 6.87
N HIS A 8 15.92 -5.54 6.30
CA HIS A 8 15.85 -6.60 5.29
C HIS A 8 14.98 -6.23 4.08
N GLY A 9 13.73 -5.82 4.29
CA GLY A 9 12.81 -5.54 3.20
C GLY A 9 11.36 -5.75 3.57
N MET A 10 10.59 -6.47 2.74
CA MET A 10 9.18 -6.74 2.98
C MET A 10 8.80 -8.18 2.63
N ILE A 11 7.70 -8.66 3.22
CA ILE A 11 6.99 -9.87 2.80
C ILE A 11 5.57 -9.46 2.41
N ALA A 12 5.09 -9.94 1.26
CA ALA A 12 3.71 -9.77 0.83
C ALA A 12 3.06 -11.12 0.50
N ILE A 13 1.79 -11.26 0.85
CA ILE A 13 0.99 -12.46 0.61
C ILE A 13 -0.26 -12.15 -0.20
N GLY A 14 -0.60 -13.06 -1.11
CA GLY A 14 -1.80 -13.02 -1.96
C GLY A 14 -2.29 -14.43 -2.28
N LYS A 15 -3.56 -14.55 -2.72
CA LYS A 15 -4.17 -15.84 -3.10
C LYS A 15 -3.54 -16.47 -4.35
N THR A 16 -2.89 -15.64 -5.16
CA THR A 16 -2.12 -16.03 -6.35
C THR A 16 -0.78 -15.29 -6.33
N LEU A 17 0.18 -15.76 -7.12
CA LEU A 17 1.47 -15.09 -7.28
C LEU A 17 1.29 -13.64 -7.77
N GLU A 18 0.39 -13.44 -8.75
CA GLU A 18 0.07 -12.11 -9.26
C GLU A 18 -0.49 -11.20 -8.17
N ALA A 19 -1.43 -11.67 -7.35
CA ALA A 19 -1.98 -10.88 -6.25
C ALA A 19 -0.92 -10.54 -5.18
N ALA A 20 0.00 -11.47 -4.90
CA ALA A 20 1.12 -11.23 -4.00
C ALA A 20 2.06 -10.16 -4.59
N PHE A 21 2.40 -10.27 -5.86
CA PHE A 21 3.26 -9.31 -6.57
C PHE A 21 2.63 -7.90 -6.62
N GLN A 22 1.35 -7.79 -6.93
CA GLN A 22 0.62 -6.52 -6.89
C GLN A 22 0.64 -5.88 -5.49
N THR A 23 0.56 -6.70 -4.43
CA THR A 23 0.69 -6.22 -3.05
C THR A 23 2.10 -5.72 -2.77
N THR A 24 3.14 -6.43 -3.23
CA THR A 24 4.55 -6.00 -3.13
C THR A 24 4.76 -4.64 -3.81
N VAL A 25 4.34 -4.49 -5.07
CA VAL A 25 4.49 -3.25 -5.84
C VAL A 25 3.78 -2.08 -5.17
N LYS A 26 2.57 -2.30 -4.64
CA LYS A 26 1.83 -1.28 -3.89
C LYS A 26 2.57 -0.84 -2.63
N LEU A 27 3.06 -1.79 -1.82
CA LEU A 27 3.78 -1.46 -0.59
C LEU A 27 5.06 -0.68 -0.89
N GLU A 28 5.84 -1.10 -1.88
CA GLU A 28 7.05 -0.40 -2.32
C GLU A 28 6.76 1.03 -2.81
N THR A 29 5.68 1.19 -3.58
CA THR A 29 5.27 2.52 -4.08
C THR A 29 4.91 3.46 -2.92
N LEU A 30 4.12 2.98 -1.96
CA LEU A 30 3.74 3.75 -0.78
C LEU A 30 4.95 4.06 0.12
N ALA A 31 5.85 3.10 0.32
CA ALA A 31 7.07 3.31 1.09
C ALA A 31 7.94 4.41 0.47
N ARG A 32 8.16 4.36 -0.85
CA ARG A 32 8.89 5.41 -1.58
C ARG A 32 8.23 6.77 -1.45
N GLN A 33 6.92 6.85 -1.66
CA GLN A 33 6.17 8.10 -1.53
C GLN A 33 6.28 8.68 -0.11
N TYR A 34 6.13 7.83 0.91
CA TYR A 34 6.24 8.26 2.31
C TYR A 34 7.65 8.76 2.63
N LEU A 35 8.69 8.06 2.20
CA LEU A 35 10.08 8.51 2.35
C LEU A 35 10.35 9.84 1.66
N MET A 36 9.85 10.04 0.44
CA MET A 36 9.99 11.31 -0.27
C MET A 36 9.24 12.45 0.44
N ALA A 37 8.04 12.19 0.96
CA ALA A 37 7.28 13.20 1.71
C ALA A 37 8.02 13.62 3.00
N LEU A 38 8.59 12.64 3.72
CA LEU A 38 9.39 12.89 4.93
C LEU A 38 10.62 13.77 4.67
N GLN A 39 11.19 13.75 3.46
CA GLN A 39 12.30 14.62 3.09
C GLN A 39 11.89 16.10 2.97
N VAL A 40 10.61 16.38 2.74
CA VAL A 40 10.07 17.74 2.58
C VAL A 40 9.43 18.25 3.87
N GLY A 41 8.89 17.36 4.70
CA GLY A 41 8.27 17.70 5.99
C GLY A 41 7.42 16.55 6.54
N GLU A 42 6.51 16.86 7.47
CA GLU A 42 5.59 15.87 8.02
C GLU A 42 4.46 15.54 7.01
N PRO A 43 4.30 14.28 6.58
CA PRO A 43 3.24 13.90 5.64
C PRO A 43 1.85 13.98 6.30
N ALA A 44 0.88 14.56 5.60
CA ALA A 44 -0.51 14.53 6.04
C ALA A 44 -1.10 13.11 5.91
N LEU A 45 -1.33 12.45 7.05
CA LEU A 45 -1.91 11.11 7.09
C LEU A 45 -3.43 11.14 7.01
N LEU A 46 -4.01 10.13 6.35
CA LEU A 46 -5.46 9.96 6.33
C LEU A 46 -5.97 9.52 7.71
N PRO A 47 -7.04 10.15 8.23
CA PRO A 47 -7.68 9.68 9.45
C PRO A 47 -8.21 8.25 9.31
N GLU A 48 -8.26 7.51 10.42
CA GLU A 48 -8.72 6.12 10.44
C GLU A 48 -10.13 5.94 9.84
N ALA A 49 -11.05 6.85 10.14
CA ALA A 49 -12.40 6.84 9.59
C ALA A 49 -12.42 6.95 8.05
N GLU A 50 -11.49 7.71 7.47
CA GLU A 50 -11.37 7.86 6.02
C GLU A 50 -10.78 6.61 5.38
N MET A 51 -9.78 5.99 6.03
CA MET A 51 -9.23 4.69 5.62
C MET A 51 -10.31 3.60 5.62
N GLU A 52 -11.17 3.55 6.63
CA GLU A 52 -12.28 2.60 6.70
C GLU A 52 -13.32 2.86 5.59
N ARG A 53 -13.72 4.13 5.40
CA ARG A 53 -14.70 4.53 4.39
C ARG A 53 -14.21 4.20 2.97
N VAL A 54 -12.94 4.44 2.67
CA VAL A 54 -12.34 4.11 1.37
C VAL A 54 -12.17 2.59 1.23
N GLY A 55 -11.72 1.90 2.27
CA GLY A 55 -11.59 0.43 2.27
C GLY A 55 -12.91 -0.28 1.92
N LYS A 56 -14.04 0.20 2.45
CA LYS A 56 -15.38 -0.32 2.09
C LYS A 56 -15.71 -0.13 0.60
N ARG A 57 -15.26 0.95 -0.04
CA ARG A 57 -15.46 1.18 -1.49
C ARG A 57 -14.60 0.25 -2.33
N TYR A 58 -13.39 -0.05 -1.90
CA TYR A 58 -12.49 -0.99 -2.60
C TYR A 58 -13.08 -2.42 -2.67
N GLY A 59 -13.90 -2.83 -1.70
CA GLY A 59 -14.61 -4.11 -1.75
C GLY A 59 -15.68 -4.20 -2.85
N ASN A 60 -16.27 -3.06 -3.23
CA ASN A 60 -17.34 -2.97 -4.23
C ASN A 60 -16.86 -2.40 -5.59
N TYR A 61 -15.66 -1.80 -5.65
CA TYR A 61 -15.05 -1.28 -6.85
C TYR A 61 -13.94 -2.25 -7.28
N GLY A 62 -14.29 -3.13 -8.22
CA GLY A 62 -13.41 -4.20 -8.68
C GLY A 62 -12.07 -3.67 -9.19
N MET A 63 -10.99 -4.25 -8.66
CA MET A 63 -9.72 -4.53 -9.35
C MET A 63 -9.34 -3.54 -10.47
N GLY A 64 -9.34 -2.25 -10.17
CA GLY A 64 -8.68 -1.26 -11.01
C GLY A 64 -7.19 -1.46 -10.84
N LEU A 65 -6.56 -2.11 -11.83
CA LEU A 65 -5.12 -2.12 -12.02
C LEU A 65 -4.61 -0.68 -11.81
N LEU A 66 -3.63 -0.51 -10.93
CA LEU A 66 -2.79 0.67 -11.02
C LEU A 66 -2.15 0.60 -12.42
N PRO A 67 -2.30 1.62 -13.28
CA PRO A 67 -1.60 1.63 -14.55
C PRO A 67 -0.09 1.60 -14.23
N GLY A 68 0.57 0.58 -14.78
CA GLY A 68 2.04 0.56 -14.90
C GLY A 68 2.51 1.56 -15.94
#